data_AF-A0A9P8PKA0-F1
#
_entry.id   AF-A0A9P8PKA0-F1
#
_cell.length_a   1.000
_cell.length_b   1.000
_cell.length_c   1.000
_cell.angle_alpha   90.00
_cell.angle_beta   90.00
_cell.angle_gamma   90.00
#
_symmetry.space_group_name_H-M   'P 1'
#
loop_
_entity.id
_entity.type
_entity.pdbx_description
1 polymer ?
#
loop_
_entity_poly.entity_id
_entity_poly.type
_entity_poly.pdbx_seq_one_letter_code
_entity_poly.pdbx_strand_id
1 'polypeptide(L)'
;MSSLIVALMIIYNVRLRYTAVGRKEMLTFFWSFIMFTVSCIVVDTGVSPSGSSTYAYFVSFQIAMNGVCCWTLFFAGLSSLNLWDDGSLHTMAAMFGSSFGVFVLNYVVAILTFNNWTSIINTAETIPLFVLYFIFNGLLLFMYLLCQLFICFVTLVLNWWAIEALCLSVFFFVAAECLLYVFSYDICTSLSHYADGLIFSTLSNLFAIMMVYKYWDIITFDDDEYIRYTEVVPGVGYKEEAQALLN
;
A
#
# COMPACT_ATOMS: atom_id res chain seq x y z
N MET A 1 0.55 3.41 -16.52
CA MET A 1 -0.75 3.99 -16.94
C MET A 1 -1.94 3.09 -16.60
N SER A 2 -1.88 1.77 -16.85
CA SER A 2 -2.93 0.81 -16.47
C SER A 2 -3.26 0.81 -14.97
N SER A 3 -2.25 1.01 -14.11
CA SER A 3 -2.41 1.08 -12.66
C SER A 3 -3.31 2.22 -12.17
N LEU A 4 -3.35 3.38 -12.85
CA LEU A 4 -4.21 4.50 -12.46
C LEU A 4 -5.68 4.20 -12.68
N ILE A 5 -6.02 3.59 -13.82
CA ILE A 5 -7.40 3.25 -14.16
C ILE A 5 -7.96 2.25 -13.15
N VAL A 6 -7.18 1.21 -12.84
CA VAL A 6 -7.56 0.19 -11.87
C VAL A 6 -7.65 0.78 -10.46
N ALA A 7 -6.71 1.64 -10.05
CA ALA A 7 -6.78 2.32 -8.75
C ALA A 7 -8.04 3.21 -8.62
N LEU A 8 -8.41 3.94 -9.67
CA LEU A 8 -9.65 4.74 -9.69
C LEU A 8 -10.90 3.87 -9.62
N MET A 9 -10.92 2.73 -10.33
CA MET A 9 -12.00 1.76 -10.24
C MET A 9 -12.13 1.17 -8.83
N ILE A 10 -11.01 0.83 -8.18
CA ILE A 10 -10.99 0.36 -6.80
C ILE A 10 -11.55 1.42 -5.86
N ILE A 11 -11.12 2.69 -5.97
CA ILE A 11 -11.64 3.79 -5.15
C ILE A 11 -13.15 3.95 -5.34
N TYR A 12 -13.64 3.82 -6.58
CA TYR A 12 -15.07 3.85 -6.84
C TYR A 12 -15.81 2.72 -6.10
N ASN A 13 -15.33 1.49 -6.18
CA ASN A 13 -15.94 0.34 -5.49
C ASN A 13 -15.89 0.49 -3.96
N VAL A 14 -14.78 0.96 -3.40
CA VAL A 14 -14.65 1.21 -1.96
C VAL A 14 -15.64 2.26 -1.47
N ARG A 15 -15.93 3.29 -2.29
CA ARG A 15 -16.91 4.34 -1.94
C ARG A 15 -18.35 3.86 -1.94
N LEU A 16 -18.67 2.81 -2.69
CA LEU A 16 -20.01 2.23 -2.74
C LEU A 16 -20.38 1.51 -1.44
N ARG A 17 -19.40 1.05 -0.65
CA ARG A 17 -19.62 0.44 0.67
C ARG A 17 -19.64 1.52 1.76
N TYR A 18 -20.78 1.71 2.42
CA TYR A 18 -20.97 2.80 3.41
C TYR A 18 -20.68 2.40 4.85
N THR A 19 -20.84 1.11 5.18
CA THR A 19 -20.73 0.51 6.52
C THR A 19 -19.39 -0.17 6.79
N ALA A 20 -18.52 -0.27 5.77
CA ALA A 20 -17.24 -0.93 5.88
C ALA A 20 -16.31 -0.30 6.94
N VAL A 21 -15.86 -1.14 7.88
CA VAL A 21 -14.86 -0.86 8.91
C VAL A 21 -13.52 -0.46 8.26
N GLY A 22 -12.83 0.56 8.79
CA GLY A 22 -11.53 1.01 8.28
C GLY A 22 -11.54 1.61 6.86
N ARG A 23 -12.71 1.97 6.32
CA ARG A 23 -12.85 2.47 4.94
C ARG A 23 -12.06 3.76 4.67
N LYS A 24 -12.04 4.71 5.62
CA LYS A 24 -11.39 6.01 5.39
C LYS A 24 -9.87 5.87 5.35
N GLU A 25 -9.34 4.97 6.18
CA GLU A 25 -7.95 4.59 6.28
C GLU A 25 -7.50 3.92 4.97
N MET A 26 -8.26 2.92 4.51
CA MET A 26 -7.99 2.22 3.26
C MET A 26 -8.12 3.15 2.02
N LEU A 27 -9.11 4.05 1.99
CA LEU A 27 -9.22 5.07 0.95
C LEU A 27 -7.98 5.97 0.91
N THR A 28 -7.45 6.34 2.08
CA THR A 28 -6.26 7.20 2.14
C THR A 28 -5.02 6.48 1.60
N PHE A 29 -4.88 5.17 1.85
CA PHE A 29 -3.87 4.33 1.19
C PHE A 29 -4.00 4.36 -0.35
N PHE A 30 -5.19 4.13 -0.90
CA PHE A 30 -5.38 4.15 -2.36
C PHE A 30 -5.11 5.54 -2.98
N TRP A 31 -5.43 6.63 -2.26
CA TRP A 31 -5.04 7.98 -2.70
C TRP A 31 -3.52 8.18 -2.69
N SER A 32 -2.82 7.72 -1.66
CA SER A 32 -1.36 7.73 -1.61
C SER A 32 -0.74 6.89 -2.75
N PHE A 33 -1.33 5.74 -3.08
CA PHE A 33 -0.89 4.90 -4.19
C PHE A 33 -1.06 5.58 -5.56
N ILE A 34 -2.15 6.34 -5.77
CA ILE A 34 -2.32 7.15 -6.98
C ILE A 34 -1.23 8.22 -7.06
N MET A 35 -0.97 8.94 -5.97
CA MET A 35 0.08 9.97 -5.94
C MET A 35 1.47 9.38 -6.23
N PHE A 36 1.77 8.21 -5.66
CA PHE A 36 2.99 7.46 -5.97
C PHE A 36 3.05 7.08 -7.46
N THR A 37 1.97 6.51 -8.02
CA THR A 37 1.91 6.10 -9.42
C THR A 37 2.10 7.29 -10.38
N VAL A 38 1.49 8.43 -10.09
CA VAL A 38 1.69 9.68 -10.87
C VAL A 38 3.15 10.11 -10.81
N SER A 39 3.78 10.02 -9.64
CA SER A 39 5.20 10.36 -9.47
C SER A 39 6.11 9.44 -10.28
N CYS A 40 5.86 8.13 -10.27
CA CYS A 40 6.59 7.17 -11.09
C CYS A 40 6.44 7.49 -12.57
N ILE A 41 5.23 7.82 -13.06
CA ILE A 41 5.04 8.20 -14.47
C ILE A 41 5.92 9.40 -14.84
N VAL A 42 5.95 10.44 -14.00
CA VAL A 42 6.77 11.64 -14.26
C VAL A 42 8.26 11.29 -14.38
N VAL A 43 8.77 10.42 -13.51
CA VAL A 43 10.18 10.01 -13.51
C VAL A 43 10.47 9.05 -14.66
N ASP A 44 9.67 8.00 -14.82
CA ASP A 44 9.91 6.90 -15.77
C ASP A 44 9.69 7.31 -17.24
N THR A 45 8.81 8.29 -17.51
CA THR A 45 8.63 8.83 -18.88
C THR A 45 9.68 9.86 -19.27
N GLY A 46 10.66 10.14 -18.41
CA GLY A 46 11.76 11.04 -18.72
C GLY A 46 11.36 12.52 -18.82
N VAL A 47 10.25 12.92 -18.18
CA VAL A 47 9.85 14.34 -18.08
C VAL A 47 10.96 15.17 -17.44
N SER A 48 11.72 14.57 -16.53
CA SER A 48 12.98 15.11 -16.04
C SER A 48 14.15 14.25 -16.54
N PRO A 49 14.99 14.76 -17.45
CA PRO A 49 16.19 14.04 -17.88
C PRO A 49 17.14 13.79 -16.71
N SER A 50 17.77 12.62 -16.69
CA SER A 50 18.70 12.20 -15.62
C SER A 50 19.93 13.10 -15.43
N GLY A 51 20.24 13.96 -16.41
CA GLY A 51 21.29 14.99 -16.32
C GLY A 51 20.83 16.35 -15.78
N SER A 52 19.53 16.54 -15.53
CA SER A 52 18.99 17.81 -15.01
C SER A 52 19.06 17.86 -13.48
N SER A 53 19.32 19.04 -12.92
CA SER A 53 19.23 19.27 -11.47
C SER A 53 17.83 18.98 -10.91
N THR A 54 16.79 19.07 -11.75
CA THR A 54 15.40 18.78 -11.34
C THR A 54 15.14 17.30 -11.10
N TYR A 55 15.94 16.39 -11.67
CA TYR A 55 15.74 14.94 -11.57
C TYR A 55 15.80 14.46 -10.11
N ALA A 56 16.77 14.95 -9.35
CA ALA A 56 16.93 14.62 -7.94
C ALA A 56 15.68 14.94 -7.09
N TYR A 57 14.99 16.04 -7.40
CA TYR A 57 13.78 16.46 -6.66
C TYR A 57 12.60 15.52 -6.95
N PHE A 58 12.39 15.15 -8.22
CA PHE A 58 11.30 14.26 -8.60
C PHE A 58 11.52 12.83 -8.11
N VAL A 59 12.75 12.32 -8.18
CA VAL A 59 13.10 10.99 -7.64
C VAL A 59 12.96 10.98 -6.11
N SER A 60 13.41 12.03 -5.42
CA SER A 60 13.21 12.15 -3.97
C SER A 60 11.74 12.15 -3.59
N PHE A 61 10.90 12.81 -4.38
CA PHE A 61 9.44 12.81 -4.19
C PHE A 61 8.83 11.42 -4.39
N GLN A 62 9.23 10.70 -5.44
CA GLN A 62 8.81 9.33 -5.71
C GLN A 62 9.19 8.38 -4.55
N ILE A 63 10.43 8.47 -4.06
CA ILE A 63 10.92 7.70 -2.91
C ILE A 63 10.10 8.01 -1.66
N ALA A 64 9.83 9.29 -1.39
CA ALA A 64 9.02 9.70 -0.25
C ALA A 64 7.58 9.19 -0.34
N MET A 65 6.97 9.24 -1.52
CA MET A 65 5.62 8.70 -1.75
C MET A 65 5.56 7.18 -1.59
N ASN A 66 6.63 6.45 -1.92
CA ASN A 66 6.71 5.01 -1.65
C ASN A 66 6.63 4.72 -0.13
N GLY A 67 7.38 5.48 0.67
CA GLY A 67 7.36 5.34 2.13
C GLY A 67 6.00 5.69 2.73
N VAL A 68 5.34 6.73 2.23
CA VAL A 68 3.96 7.09 2.62
C VAL A 68 2.97 5.97 2.26
N CYS A 69 3.12 5.36 1.10
CA CYS A 69 2.28 4.23 0.67
C CYS A 69 2.41 3.05 1.63
N CYS A 70 3.65 2.67 1.99
CA CYS A 70 3.91 1.60 2.94
C CYS A 70 3.37 1.93 4.34
N TRP A 71 3.52 3.18 4.80
CA TRP A 71 3.03 3.63 6.10
C TRP A 71 1.50 3.64 6.17
N THR A 72 0.83 4.19 5.15
CA THR A 72 -0.64 4.24 5.12
C THR A 72 -1.25 2.84 5.00
N LEU A 73 -0.61 1.91 4.29
CA LEU A 73 -1.00 0.50 4.27
C LEU A 73 -0.88 -0.16 5.64
N PHE A 74 0.26 0.03 6.31
CA PHE A 74 0.48 -0.47 7.66
C PHE A 74 -0.55 0.09 8.65
N PHE A 75 -0.81 1.40 8.60
CA PHE A 75 -1.79 2.06 9.46
C PHE A 75 -3.21 1.54 9.21
N ALA A 76 -3.62 1.36 7.94
CA ALA A 76 -4.90 0.74 7.59
C ALA A 76 -5.00 -0.71 8.09
N GLY A 77 -3.87 -1.43 8.15
CA GLY A 77 -3.84 -2.76 8.75
C GLY A 77 -3.97 -2.76 10.27
N LEU A 78 -3.42 -1.76 10.95
CA LEU A 78 -3.60 -1.60 12.39
C LEU A 78 -5.03 -1.21 12.77
N SER A 79 -5.72 -0.40 11.96
CA SER A 79 -7.14 -0.07 12.23
C SER A 79 -8.02 -1.32 12.18
N SER A 80 -7.65 -2.30 11.35
CA SER A 80 -8.35 -3.59 11.25
C SER A 80 -8.29 -4.43 12.55
N LEU A 81 -7.44 -4.07 13.52
CA LEU A 81 -7.34 -4.71 14.84
C LEU A 81 -8.31 -4.10 15.87
N ASN A 82 -9.16 -3.14 15.49
CA ASN A 82 -10.06 -2.41 16.40
C ASN A 82 -9.33 -1.78 17.61
N LEU A 83 -8.06 -1.36 17.44
CA LEU A 83 -7.27 -0.74 18.51
C LEU A 83 -7.77 0.68 18.87
N TRP A 84 -8.43 1.34 17.93
CA TRP A 84 -8.98 2.69 18.07
C TRP A 84 -10.31 2.78 17.35
N ASP A 85 -11.12 3.79 17.70
CA ASP A 85 -12.38 4.05 17.01
C ASP A 85 -12.14 4.39 15.53
N ASP A 86 -12.69 3.56 14.64
CA ASP A 86 -12.54 3.70 13.20
C ASP A 86 -13.09 5.02 12.70
N GLY A 87 -12.36 5.67 11.79
CA GLY A 87 -12.82 6.90 11.13
C GLY A 87 -13.03 8.10 12.07
N SER A 88 -12.59 8.01 13.33
CA SER A 88 -12.52 9.11 14.28
C SER A 88 -11.63 10.23 13.74
N LEU A 89 -12.01 11.48 14.01
CA LEU A 89 -11.25 12.65 13.58
C LEU A 89 -9.81 12.61 14.12
N HIS A 90 -9.63 12.10 15.34
CA HIS A 90 -8.31 11.94 15.96
C HIS A 90 -7.44 10.92 15.21
N THR A 91 -8.01 9.76 14.86
CA THR A 91 -7.32 8.69 14.11
C THR A 91 -6.91 9.17 12.72
N MET A 92 -7.82 9.85 12.01
CA MET A 92 -7.53 10.44 10.70
C MET A 92 -6.43 11.50 10.79
N ALA A 93 -6.50 12.41 11.77
CA ALA A 93 -5.47 13.44 11.96
C ALA A 93 -4.10 12.83 12.29
N ALA A 94 -4.07 11.80 13.14
CA ALA A 94 -2.85 11.05 13.46
C ALA A 94 -2.28 10.34 12.21
N MET A 95 -3.13 9.75 11.38
CA MET A 95 -2.74 9.12 10.13
C MET A 95 -2.12 10.12 9.15
N PHE A 96 -2.77 11.27 8.91
CA PHE A 96 -2.23 12.30 8.02
C PHE A 96 -0.95 12.92 8.58
N GLY A 97 -0.91 13.22 9.88
CA GLY A 97 0.27 13.79 10.55
C GLY A 97 1.49 12.85 10.51
N SER A 98 1.28 11.56 10.82
CA SER A 98 2.35 10.55 10.76
C SER A 98 2.81 10.28 9.33
N SER A 99 1.90 10.21 8.36
CA SER A 99 2.22 10.08 6.94
C SER A 99 3.04 11.25 6.43
N PHE A 100 2.69 12.48 6.84
CA PHE A 100 3.47 13.67 6.50
C PHE A 100 4.88 13.63 7.12
N GLY A 101 5.02 13.14 8.36
CA GLY A 101 6.32 12.90 8.99
C GLY A 101 7.19 11.91 8.19
N VAL A 102 6.61 10.78 7.79
CA VAL A 102 7.30 9.76 6.96
C VAL A 102 7.70 10.34 5.59
N PHE A 103 6.82 11.15 4.99
CA PHE A 103 7.12 11.85 3.74
C PHE A 103 8.34 12.77 3.88
N VAL A 104 8.32 13.66 4.87
CA VAL A 104 9.42 14.62 5.10
C VAL A 104 10.73 13.89 5.39
N LEU A 105 10.69 12.85 6.21
CA LEU A 105 11.87 12.05 6.54
C LEU A 105 12.49 11.44 5.27
N ASN A 106 11.71 10.72 4.47
CA ASN A 106 12.21 10.09 3.24
C ASN A 106 12.67 11.13 2.21
N TYR A 107 11.92 12.23 2.05
CA TYR A 107 12.25 13.28 1.09
C TYR A 107 13.55 14.01 1.44
N VAL A 108 13.73 14.39 2.71
CA VAL A 108 14.93 15.09 3.19
C VAL A 108 16.16 14.19 3.09
N VAL A 109 16.05 12.90 3.45
CA VAL A 109 17.19 11.99 3.32
C VAL A 109 17.54 11.74 1.85
N ALA A 110 16.55 11.59 0.97
CA ALA A 110 16.79 11.42 -0.46
C ALA A 110 17.47 12.65 -1.08
N ILE A 111 16.97 13.86 -0.83
CA ILE A 111 17.54 15.08 -1.43
C ILE A 111 18.94 15.40 -0.91
N LEU A 112 19.22 15.15 0.38
CA LEU A 112 20.55 15.32 0.95
C LEU A 112 21.56 14.36 0.32
N THR A 113 21.11 13.14 0.02
CA THR A 113 21.92 12.12 -0.65
C THR A 113 22.23 12.53 -2.09
N PHE A 114 21.25 13.04 -2.84
CA PHE A 114 21.46 13.45 -4.24
C PHE A 114 22.30 14.74 -4.38
N ASN A 115 22.09 15.73 -3.52
CA ASN A 115 22.79 17.03 -3.61
C ASN A 115 24.13 17.07 -2.89
N ASN A 116 24.56 15.96 -2.27
CA ASN A 116 25.83 15.83 -1.55
C ASN A 116 26.08 16.98 -0.54
N TRP A 117 25.00 17.42 0.14
CA TRP A 117 25.02 18.69 0.89
C TRP A 117 25.74 18.58 2.25
N THR A 118 26.14 17.37 2.64
CA THR A 118 26.79 17.09 3.93
C THR A 118 28.05 16.27 3.70
N SER A 119 29.21 16.78 4.14
CA SER A 119 30.48 16.05 4.16
C SER A 119 30.47 14.79 5.05
N ILE A 120 29.36 14.50 5.73
CA ILE A 120 29.18 13.33 6.62
C ILE A 120 28.66 12.11 5.83
N ILE A 121 28.02 12.32 4.67
CA ILE A 121 27.52 11.24 3.82
C ILE A 121 28.35 11.26 2.54
N ASN A 122 29.40 10.46 2.51
CA ASN A 122 30.17 10.28 1.29
C ASN A 122 29.24 9.64 0.22
N THR A 123 29.32 10.04 -1.05
CA THR A 123 28.47 9.49 -2.12
C THR A 123 28.61 7.96 -2.27
N ALA A 124 29.72 7.41 -1.78
CA ALA A 124 29.97 5.96 -1.70
C ALA A 124 29.12 5.23 -0.64
N GLU A 125 28.62 5.93 0.38
CA GLU A 125 27.92 5.37 1.53
C GLU A 125 26.43 5.76 1.46
N THR A 126 25.71 5.24 0.46
CA THR A 126 24.25 5.40 0.30
C THR A 126 23.43 4.63 1.35
N ILE A 127 24.06 4.28 2.48
CA ILE A 127 23.52 3.47 3.56
C ILE A 127 22.23 4.09 4.13
N PRO A 128 22.12 5.41 4.40
CA PRO A 128 20.89 5.98 4.97
C PRO A 128 19.68 5.82 4.06
N LEU A 129 19.88 6.02 2.75
CA LEU A 129 18.83 5.87 1.75
C LEU A 129 18.43 4.39 1.60
N PHE A 130 19.40 3.49 1.60
CA PHE A 130 19.17 2.04 1.52
C PHE A 130 18.37 1.54 2.73
N VAL A 131 18.75 1.95 3.95
CA VAL A 131 18.07 1.55 5.18
C VAL A 131 16.63 2.04 5.18
N LEU A 132 16.37 3.30 4.79
CA LEU A 132 14.99 3.81 4.75
C LEU A 132 14.16 3.18 3.63
N TYR A 133 14.74 3.06 2.44
CA TYR A 133 13.98 2.60 1.29
C TYR A 133 13.67 1.11 1.35
N PHE A 134 14.64 0.27 1.73
CA PHE A 134 14.47 -1.19 1.76
C PHE A 134 14.10 -1.71 3.15
N ILE A 135 14.88 -1.36 4.19
CA ILE A 135 14.70 -1.97 5.51
C ILE A 135 13.46 -1.41 6.20
N PHE A 136 13.29 -0.09 6.24
CA PHE A 136 12.16 0.53 6.93
C PHE A 136 10.83 0.23 6.21
N ASN A 137 10.75 0.41 4.89
CA ASN A 137 9.53 0.06 4.15
C ASN A 137 9.25 -1.45 4.19
N GLY A 138 10.29 -2.29 4.07
CA GLY A 138 10.16 -3.74 4.19
C GLY A 138 9.65 -4.16 5.57
N LEU A 139 10.12 -3.51 6.64
CA LEU A 139 9.63 -3.73 8.00
C LEU A 139 8.15 -3.32 8.13
N LEU A 140 7.73 -2.19 7.57
CA LEU A 140 6.32 -1.77 7.61
C LEU A 140 5.40 -2.76 6.89
N LEU A 141 5.81 -3.25 5.72
CA LEU A 141 5.05 -4.27 4.97
C LEU A 141 5.02 -5.61 5.72
N PHE A 142 6.13 -6.00 6.33
CA PHE A 142 6.20 -7.21 7.14
C PHE A 142 5.28 -7.12 8.37
N MET A 143 5.31 -5.99 9.09
CA MET A 143 4.43 -5.75 10.22
C MET A 143 2.96 -5.71 9.81
N TYR A 144 2.64 -5.10 8.67
CA TYR A 144 1.29 -5.17 8.08
C TYR A 144 0.86 -6.62 7.88
N LEU A 145 1.70 -7.44 7.25
CA LEU A 145 1.41 -8.85 7.01
C LEU A 145 1.20 -9.64 8.31
N LEU A 146 2.01 -9.39 9.35
CA LEU A 146 1.81 -10.01 10.66
C LEU A 146 0.46 -9.63 11.29
N CYS A 147 0.08 -8.34 11.23
CA CYS A 147 -1.23 -7.89 11.71
C CYS A 147 -2.37 -8.57 10.94
N GLN A 148 -2.27 -8.69 9.62
CA GLN A 148 -3.31 -9.33 8.80
C GLN A 148 -3.41 -10.84 9.04
N LEU A 149 -2.28 -11.53 9.18
CA LEU A 149 -2.28 -12.95 9.54
C LEU A 149 -2.90 -13.15 10.93
N PHE A 150 -2.59 -12.29 11.89
CA PHE A 150 -3.21 -12.35 13.22
C PHE A 150 -4.74 -12.25 13.15
N ILE A 151 -5.29 -11.31 12.37
CA ILE A 151 -6.74 -11.17 12.19
C ILE A 151 -7.35 -12.42 11.54
N CYS A 152 -6.71 -12.96 10.50
CA CYS A 152 -7.19 -14.15 9.80
C CYS A 152 -7.26 -15.38 10.72
N PHE A 153 -6.28 -15.56 11.61
CA PHE A 153 -6.23 -16.72 12.50
C PHE A 153 -7.05 -16.54 13.77
N VAL A 154 -7.04 -15.35 14.38
CA VAL A 154 -7.62 -15.12 15.71
C VAL A 154 -9.05 -14.58 15.62
N THR A 155 -9.27 -13.52 14.84
CA THR A 155 -10.54 -12.80 14.83
C THR A 155 -11.56 -13.43 13.88
N LEU A 156 -11.14 -13.85 12.68
CA LEU A 156 -12.03 -14.30 11.60
C LEU A 156 -12.29 -15.81 11.55
N VAL A 157 -11.82 -16.59 12.53
CA VAL A 157 -11.99 -18.06 12.60
C VAL A 157 -11.65 -18.73 11.26
N LEU A 158 -10.37 -18.71 10.89
CA LEU A 158 -9.78 -19.44 9.75
C LEU A 158 -10.53 -19.30 8.41
N ASN A 159 -10.59 -18.09 7.87
CA ASN A 159 -11.12 -17.86 6.52
C ASN A 159 -10.03 -18.06 5.44
N TRP A 160 -10.05 -19.25 4.80
CA TRP A 160 -9.09 -19.62 3.76
C TRP A 160 -9.04 -18.65 2.58
N TRP A 161 -10.18 -18.08 2.19
CA TRP A 161 -10.24 -17.13 1.06
C TRP A 161 -9.45 -15.84 1.34
N ALA A 162 -9.48 -15.36 2.59
CA ALA A 162 -8.71 -14.17 2.99
C ALA A 162 -7.20 -14.48 3.01
N ILE A 163 -6.82 -15.64 3.56
CA ILE A 163 -5.42 -16.08 3.63
C ILE A 163 -4.84 -16.26 2.22
N GLU A 164 -5.60 -16.86 1.30
CA GLU A 164 -5.20 -17.02 -0.09
C GLU A 164 -4.98 -15.67 -0.79
N ALA A 165 -5.89 -14.71 -0.61
CA ALA A 165 -5.74 -13.36 -1.17
C ALA A 165 -4.49 -12.66 -0.63
N LEU A 166 -4.21 -12.78 0.67
CA LEU A 166 -3.01 -12.21 1.29
C LEU A 166 -1.73 -12.88 0.79
N CYS A 167 -1.71 -14.22 0.72
CA CYS A 167 -0.56 -14.98 0.21
C CYS A 167 -0.26 -14.63 -1.26
N LEU A 168 -1.30 -14.49 -2.07
CA LEU A 168 -1.19 -14.17 -3.49
C LEU A 168 -0.76 -12.71 -3.72
N SER A 169 -1.12 -11.80 -2.82
CA SER A 169 -0.57 -10.43 -2.81
C SER A 169 0.95 -10.42 -2.57
N VAL A 170 1.42 -11.17 -1.57
CA VAL A 170 2.86 -11.29 -1.25
C VAL A 170 3.61 -11.93 -2.40
N PHE A 171 3.06 -13.00 -2.98
CA PHE A 171 3.65 -13.67 -4.15
C PHE A 171 3.88 -12.70 -5.30
N PHE A 172 2.86 -11.90 -5.66
CA PHE A 172 3.01 -10.92 -6.74
C PHE A 172 3.93 -9.76 -6.39
N PHE A 173 3.98 -9.34 -5.13
CA PHE A 173 4.92 -8.33 -4.68
C PHE A 173 6.37 -8.83 -4.80
N VAL A 174 6.68 -10.01 -4.26
CA VAL A 174 8.02 -10.61 -4.36
C VAL A 174 8.40 -10.85 -5.82
N ALA A 175 7.46 -11.33 -6.65
CA ALA A 175 7.69 -11.49 -8.08
C ALA A 175 8.02 -10.14 -8.76
N ALA A 176 7.35 -9.04 -8.37
CA ALA A 176 7.61 -7.72 -8.92
C ALA A 176 9.05 -7.23 -8.61
N GLU A 177 9.51 -7.45 -7.38
CA GLU A 177 10.87 -7.09 -6.95
C GLU A 177 11.93 -7.95 -7.65
N CYS A 178 11.70 -9.27 -7.77
CA CYS A 178 12.61 -10.16 -8.50
C CYS A 178 12.71 -9.81 -9.99
N LEU A 179 11.59 -9.47 -10.64
CA LEU A 179 11.56 -9.06 -12.04
C LEU A 179 12.33 -7.76 -12.28
N LEU A 180 12.29 -6.82 -11.32
CA LEU A 180 12.98 -5.53 -11.42
C LEU A 180 14.47 -5.63 -11.11
N TYR A 181 14.86 -6.33 -10.04
CA TYR A 181 16.25 -6.28 -9.57
C TYR A 181 17.12 -7.44 -10.05
N VAL A 182 16.54 -8.61 -10.31
CA VAL A 182 17.31 -9.81 -10.71
C VAL A 182 17.23 -10.00 -12.23
N PHE A 183 16.02 -9.99 -12.79
CA PHE A 183 15.80 -10.42 -14.18
C PHE A 183 15.73 -9.28 -15.20
N SER A 184 15.79 -8.01 -14.80
CA SER A 184 15.59 -6.87 -15.71
C SER A 184 16.57 -6.88 -16.88
N TYR A 185 17.87 -7.14 -16.62
CA TYR A 185 18.90 -7.21 -17.66
C TYR A 185 18.67 -8.36 -18.65
N ASP A 186 18.34 -9.54 -18.14
CA ASP A 186 18.08 -10.74 -18.96
C ASP A 186 16.83 -10.54 -19.85
N ILE A 187 15.79 -9.90 -19.31
CA ILE A 187 14.56 -9.56 -20.03
C ILE A 187 14.88 -8.54 -21.14
N CYS A 188 15.63 -7.48 -20.80
CA CYS A 188 15.98 -6.42 -21.72
C CYS A 188 16.80 -6.92 -22.92
N THR A 189 17.77 -7.79 -22.68
CA THR A 189 18.60 -8.41 -23.73
C THR A 189 17.82 -9.41 -24.58
N SER A 190 16.94 -10.21 -23.97
CA SER A 190 16.11 -11.20 -24.67
C SER A 190 15.05 -10.56 -25.58
N LEU A 191 14.53 -9.38 -25.21
CA LEU A 191 13.51 -8.64 -25.96
C LEU A 191 14.10 -7.55 -26.87
N SER A 192 15.40 -7.62 -27.19
CA SER A 192 16.08 -6.67 -28.08
C SER A 192 15.85 -5.20 -27.69
N HIS A 193 15.92 -4.88 -26.39
CA HIS A 193 15.69 -3.54 -25.83
C HIS A 193 14.31 -2.92 -26.09
N TYR A 194 13.31 -3.68 -26.56
CA TYR A 194 11.94 -3.17 -26.72
C TYR A 194 11.17 -3.08 -25.40
N ALA A 195 11.50 -3.93 -24.44
CA ALA A 195 10.85 -4.00 -23.13
C ALA A 195 11.87 -4.37 -22.05
N ASP A 196 11.72 -3.75 -20.89
CA ASP A 196 12.56 -3.97 -19.71
C ASP A 196 11.72 -4.56 -18.55
N GLY A 197 12.39 -5.06 -17.52
CA GLY A 197 11.78 -5.61 -16.31
C GLY A 197 10.81 -4.66 -15.61
N LEU A 198 10.93 -3.34 -15.82
CA LEU A 198 10.03 -2.32 -15.29
C LEU A 198 8.56 -2.52 -15.70
N ILE A 199 8.28 -2.94 -16.93
CA ILE A 199 6.89 -3.17 -17.39
C ILE A 199 6.28 -4.37 -16.66
N PHE A 200 7.03 -5.46 -16.52
CA PHE A 200 6.55 -6.67 -15.85
C PHE A 200 6.44 -6.47 -14.33
N SER A 201 7.40 -5.75 -13.74
CA SER A 201 7.39 -5.39 -12.33
C SER A 201 6.16 -4.53 -11.99
N THR A 202 5.89 -3.49 -12.78
CA THR A 202 4.72 -2.61 -12.55
C THR A 202 3.39 -3.36 -12.71
N LEU A 203 3.29 -4.31 -13.66
CA LEU A 203 2.12 -5.17 -13.81
C LEU A 203 1.93 -6.12 -12.62
N SER A 204 3.00 -6.76 -12.15
CA SER A 204 2.96 -7.65 -10.99
C SER A 204 2.61 -6.88 -9.71
N ASN A 205 3.17 -5.69 -9.52
CA ASN A 205 2.83 -4.82 -8.40
C ASN A 205 1.36 -4.37 -8.45
N LEU A 206 0.81 -4.10 -9.64
CA LEU A 206 -0.61 -3.83 -9.79
C LEU A 206 -1.47 -5.00 -9.31
N PHE A 207 -1.13 -6.24 -9.69
CA PHE A 207 -1.84 -7.42 -9.19
C PHE A 207 -1.71 -7.60 -7.68
N ALA A 208 -0.54 -7.29 -7.09
CA ALA A 208 -0.35 -7.32 -5.65
C ALA A 208 -1.34 -6.37 -4.94
N ILE A 209 -1.47 -5.14 -5.42
CA ILE A 209 -2.40 -4.12 -4.89
C ILE A 209 -3.86 -4.53 -5.09
N MET A 210 -4.21 -5.13 -6.24
CA MET A 210 -5.56 -5.67 -6.45
C MET A 210 -5.91 -6.75 -5.45
N MET A 211 -4.94 -7.58 -5.04
CA MET A 211 -5.17 -8.61 -4.03
C MET A 211 -5.21 -8.07 -2.62
N VAL A 212 -4.49 -6.98 -2.30
CA VAL A 212 -4.69 -6.22 -1.06
C VAL A 212 -6.12 -5.68 -0.98
N TYR A 213 -6.63 -5.10 -2.08
CA TYR A 213 -8.01 -4.65 -2.15
C TYR A 213 -8.99 -5.80 -1.96
N LYS A 214 -8.78 -6.93 -2.67
CA LYS A 214 -9.64 -8.11 -2.55
C LYS A 214 -9.63 -8.69 -1.14
N TYR A 215 -8.46 -8.75 -0.52
CA TYR A 215 -8.31 -9.15 0.87
C TYR A 215 -9.14 -8.26 1.80
N TRP A 216 -9.01 -6.94 1.65
CA TRP A 216 -9.81 -5.97 2.41
C TRP A 216 -11.31 -6.16 2.17
N ASP A 217 -11.72 -6.37 0.92
CA ASP A 217 -13.12 -6.61 0.57
C ASP A 217 -13.69 -7.89 1.22
N ILE A 218 -12.86 -8.93 1.37
CA ILE A 218 -13.23 -10.18 2.03
C ILE A 218 -13.32 -10.00 3.55
N ILE A 219 -12.39 -9.31 4.20
CA ILE A 219 -12.44 -9.17 5.67
C ILE A 219 -13.52 -8.19 6.14
N THR A 220 -13.90 -7.25 5.27
CA THR A 220 -14.84 -6.17 5.60
C THR A 220 -16.25 -6.52 5.11
N PHE A 221 -16.74 -7.71 5.50
CA PHE A 221 -18.10 -8.15 5.22
C PHE A 221 -19.11 -7.09 5.67
N ASP A 222 -20.02 -6.69 4.79
CA ASP A 222 -21.05 -5.69 5.10
C ASP A 222 -22.07 -6.28 6.09
N ASP A 223 -22.33 -5.55 7.20
CA ASP A 223 -23.36 -5.89 8.20
C ASP A 223 -24.76 -6.12 7.57
N ASP A 224 -25.02 -5.53 6.40
CA ASP A 224 -26.27 -5.69 5.63
C ASP A 224 -26.46 -7.11 5.05
N GLU A 225 -25.38 -7.85 4.75
CA GLU A 225 -25.45 -9.24 4.26
C GLU A 225 -25.61 -10.24 5.42
N TYR A 226 -25.04 -9.94 6.59
CA TYR A 226 -25.23 -10.71 7.81
C TYR A 226 -26.72 -10.78 8.21
N ILE A 227 -27.43 -9.64 8.17
CA ILE A 227 -28.86 -9.61 8.46
C ILE A 227 -29.66 -10.36 7.39
N ARG A 228 -29.28 -10.31 6.11
CA ARG A 228 -30.04 -10.98 5.04
C ARG A 228 -29.83 -12.49 4.99
N TYR A 229 -28.62 -13.00 5.21
CA TYR A 229 -28.27 -14.37 4.85
C TYR A 229 -27.78 -15.27 6.01
N THR A 230 -27.57 -14.75 7.21
CA THR A 230 -27.15 -15.56 8.38
C THR A 230 -28.11 -15.40 9.56
N GLU A 231 -28.41 -16.50 10.26
CA GLU A 231 -29.29 -16.49 11.45
C GLU A 231 -28.61 -15.91 12.70
N VAL A 232 -27.28 -15.87 12.72
CA VAL A 232 -26.48 -15.46 13.88
C VAL A 232 -25.48 -14.39 13.43
N VAL A 233 -25.54 -13.22 14.08
CA VAL A 233 -24.66 -12.07 13.84
C VAL A 233 -23.54 -12.08 14.89
N PRO A 234 -22.26 -12.12 14.51
CA PRO A 234 -21.15 -12.06 15.47
C PRO A 234 -21.22 -10.75 16.26
N GLY A 235 -21.37 -10.86 17.59
CA GLY A 235 -21.46 -9.71 18.50
C GLY A 235 -22.88 -9.25 18.87
N VAL A 236 -23.93 -9.63 18.14
CA VAL A 236 -25.33 -9.25 18.41
C VAL A 236 -26.26 -10.45 18.60
N GLY A 237 -25.74 -11.69 18.57
CA GLY A 237 -26.57 -12.87 18.80
C GLY A 237 -27.52 -13.15 17.64
N TYR A 238 -28.77 -13.52 17.92
CA TYR A 238 -29.74 -13.92 16.90
C TYR A 238 -30.17 -12.74 16.04
N LYS A 239 -30.46 -13.02 14.76
CA LYS A 239 -30.94 -12.06 13.75
C LYS A 239 -32.10 -11.15 14.21
N GLU A 240 -32.96 -11.64 15.10
CA GLU A 240 -34.07 -10.88 15.65
C GLU A 240 -33.62 -9.72 16.56
N GLU A 241 -32.55 -9.90 17.34
CA GLU A 241 -32.00 -8.87 18.23
C GLU A 241 -31.32 -7.75 17.42
N ALA A 242 -30.68 -8.10 16.30
CA ALA A 242 -30.09 -7.12 15.38
C ALA A 242 -31.17 -6.27 14.66
N GLN A 243 -32.32 -6.85 14.32
CA GLN A 243 -33.43 -6.10 13.71
C GLN A 243 -34.11 -5.14 14.68
N ALA A 244 -34.11 -5.42 15.99
CA ALA A 244 -34.70 -4.56 17.00
C ALA A 244 -33.88 -3.29 17.28
N LEU A 245 -32.57 -3.31 17.05
CA LEU A 245 -31.68 -2.15 17.24
C LEU A 245 -31.72 -1.13 16.09
N LEU A 246 -32.29 -1.53 14.94
CA LEU A 246 -32.40 -0.69 13.74
C LEU A 246 -33.73 0.07 13.63
N ASN A 247 -34.72 -0.27 14.48
CA ASN A 247 -36.01 0.46 14.60
C ASN A 247 -36.01 1.40 15.80
#